data_AF-A0A1F0GLL4-F1
#
_entry.id   AF-A0A1F0GLL4-F1
#
_cell.length_a   1.000
_cell.length_b   1.000
_cell.length_c   1.000
_cell.angle_alpha   90.00
_cell.angle_beta   90.00
_cell.angle_gamma   90.00
#
_symmetry.space_group_name_H-M   'P 1'
#
loop_
_entity.id
_entity.type
_entity.pdbx_description
1 polymer ?
#
loop_
_entity_poly.entity_id
_entity_poly.type
_entity_poly.pdbx_seq_one_letter_code
_entity_poly.pdbx_strand_id
1 'polypeptide(L)' 'MRKKNKKKRKKLLILLIILILCFPISYRYKDGGTVSYKVILYSYTIYHRLESDESYYTGREFLIFPFNFFR' A
#
# COMPACT_ATOMS: atom_id res chain seq x y z
N MET A 1 22.95 8.17 34.27
CA MET A 1 21.55 7.89 33.82
C MET A 1 21.15 8.42 32.42
N ARG A 2 21.83 9.41 31.83
CA ARG A 2 21.40 10.12 30.59
C ARG A 2 21.41 9.31 29.28
N LYS A 3 22.28 8.29 29.15
CA LYS A 3 22.41 7.46 27.92
C LYS A 3 21.23 6.50 27.68
N LYS A 4 20.54 6.04 28.75
CA LYS A 4 19.42 5.08 28.65
C LYS A 4 18.21 5.68 27.91
N ASN A 5 17.95 6.98 28.10
CA ASN A 5 16.83 7.70 27.50
C ASN A 5 17.00 7.92 25.99
N LYS A 6 18.24 8.10 25.50
CA LYS A 6 18.53 8.21 24.06
C LYS A 6 18.21 6.91 23.30
N LYS A 7 18.58 5.76 23.86
CA LYS A 7 18.26 4.43 23.25
C LYS A 7 16.75 4.16 23.22
N LYS A 8 16.02 4.52 24.29
CA LYS A 8 14.55 4.40 24.33
C LYS A 8 13.87 5.31 23.29
N ARG A 9 14.32 6.57 23.16
CA ARG A 9 13.82 7.49 22.12
C ARG A 9 14.07 6.97 20.70
N LYS A 10 15.26 6.42 20.42
CA LYS A 10 15.55 5.82 19.10
C LYS A 10 14.63 4.65 18.77
N LYS A 11 14.39 3.74 19.74
CA LYS A 11 13.43 2.64 19.56
C LYS A 11 12.01 3.15 19.29
N LEU A 12 11.54 4.16 20.03
CA LEU A 12 10.22 4.75 19.84
C LEU A 12 10.07 5.37 18.44
N LEU A 13 11.11 6.06 17.96
CA LEU A 13 11.11 6.69 16.65
C LEU A 13 11.08 5.66 15.51
N ILE A 14 11.84 4.57 15.65
CA ILE A 14 11.78 3.43 14.70
C ILE A 14 10.39 2.81 14.68
N LEU A 15 9.78 2.59 15.86
CA LEU A 15 8.44 2.04 15.96
C LEU A 15 7.40 2.92 15.27
N LEU A 16 7.49 4.25 15.44
CA LEU A 16 6.59 5.21 14.79
C LEU A 16 6.71 5.16 13.26
N ILE A 17 7.94 5.09 12.75
CA ILE A 17 8.20 4.99 11.30
C ILE A 17 7.60 3.70 10.73
N ILE A 18 7.79 2.56 11.41
CA ILE A 18 7.20 1.28 10.99
C ILE A 18 5.67 1.37 10.94
N LEU A 19 5.07 2.02 11.95
CA LEU A 19 3.62 2.20 12.01
C LEU A 19 3.10 2.99 10.81
N ILE A 20 3.75 4.10 10.46
CA ILE A 20 3.41 4.93 9.29
C ILE A 20 3.56 4.14 7.99
N LEU A 21 4.63 3.35 7.86
CA LEU A 21 4.92 2.53 6.67
C LEU A 21 3.92 1.38 6.46
N CYS A 22 3.25 0.92 7.52
CA CYS A 22 2.23 -0.12 7.46
C CYS A 22 0.82 0.40 7.09
N PHE A 23 0.59 1.72 7.06
CA PHE A 23 -0.71 2.25 6.65
C PHE A 23 -0.90 2.14 5.14
N PRO A 24 -2.05 1.63 4.68
CA PRO A 24 -2.32 1.51 3.26
C PRO A 24 -2.56 2.85 2.61
N ILE A 25 -1.88 3.08 1.48
CA ILE A 25 -2.05 4.25 0.63
C ILE A 25 -3.07 3.89 -0.44
N SER A 26 -4.22 4.54 -0.42
CA SER A 26 -5.24 4.38 -1.45
C SER A 26 -4.91 5.21 -2.69
N TYR A 27 -4.93 4.58 -3.86
CA TYR A 27 -4.73 5.20 -5.15
C TYR A 27 -5.97 4.97 -6.01
N ARG A 28 -6.60 6.06 -6.46
CA ARG A 28 -7.77 6.01 -7.35
C ARG A 28 -7.32 6.28 -8.77
N TYR A 29 -7.66 5.38 -9.68
CA TYR A 29 -7.34 5.53 -11.10
C TYR A 29 -8.46 6.30 -11.82
N LYS A 30 -8.11 6.90 -12.97
CA LYS A 30 -9.03 7.70 -13.80
C LYS A 30 -9.75 6.86 -14.86
N ASP A 31 -9.89 5.57 -14.63
CA ASP A 31 -10.43 4.57 -15.56
C ASP A 31 -11.90 4.20 -15.29
N GLY A 32 -12.56 4.93 -14.39
CA GLY A 32 -14.00 4.81 -14.12
C GLY A 32 -14.34 4.29 -12.73
N GLY A 33 -13.38 3.82 -11.96
CA GLY A 33 -13.65 3.33 -10.61
C GLY A 33 -12.59 2.44 -9.96
N THR A 34 -11.46 2.16 -10.61
CA THR A 34 -10.43 1.29 -10.04
C THR A 34 -9.75 1.95 -8.84
N VAL A 35 -9.63 1.20 -7.75
CA VAL A 35 -8.98 1.62 -6.51
C VAL A 35 -7.93 0.59 -6.09
N SER A 36 -6.70 1.05 -5.87
CA SER A 36 -5.60 0.24 -5.36
C SER A 36 -5.21 0.69 -3.96
N TYR A 37 -5.18 -0.24 -3.02
CA TYR A 37 -4.65 -0.09 -1.67
C TYR A 37 -3.24 -0.65 -1.64
N LYS A 38 -2.25 0.23 -1.71
CA LYS A 38 -0.84 -0.15 -1.76
C LYS A 38 -0.20 0.03 -0.41
N VAL A 39 0.54 -0.98 0.02
CA VAL A 39 1.41 -0.95 1.19
C VAL A 39 2.78 -1.40 0.74
N ILE A 40 3.80 -1.15 1.56
CA ILE A 40 4.99 -2.01 1.55
C ILE A 40 4.48 -3.46 1.78
N LEU A 41 5.06 -4.58 1.39
CA LEU A 41 4.58 -5.94 1.63
C LEU A 41 3.30 -6.38 0.89
N TYR A 42 2.30 -5.53 0.61
CA TYR A 42 1.14 -5.98 -0.16
C TYR A 42 0.48 -4.87 -0.96
N SER A 43 -0.20 -5.26 -2.04
CA SER A 43 -1.09 -4.40 -2.80
C SER A 43 -2.41 -5.12 -3.02
N TYR A 44 -3.52 -4.41 -2.82
CA TYR A 44 -4.84 -4.91 -3.10
C TYR A 44 -5.55 -3.96 -4.07
N THR A 45 -5.90 -4.46 -5.25
CA THR A 45 -6.50 -3.66 -6.31
C THR A 45 -7.90 -4.17 -6.62
N ILE A 46 -8.86 -3.26 -6.59
CA ILE A 46 -10.23 -3.49 -7.02
C ILE A 46 -10.40 -2.79 -8.35
N TYR A 47 -10.53 -3.57 -9.42
CA TYR A 47 -10.78 -3.05 -10.76
C TYR A 47 -12.26 -2.79 -10.95
N HIS A 48 -12.56 -1.57 -11.38
CA HIS A 48 -13.86 -1.15 -11.87
C HIS A 48 -13.59 -0.20 -13.03
N ARG A 49 -13.24 -0.77 -14.18
CA ARG A 49 -12.87 0.00 -15.38
C ARG A 49 -13.93 -0.17 -16.45
N LEU A 50 -14.20 0.92 -17.16
CA LEU A 50 -14.94 0.90 -18.41
C LEU A 50 -13.97 0.49 -19.53
N GLU A 51 -14.31 -0.54 -20.28
CA GLU A 51 -13.56 -0.90 -21.49
C GLU A 51 -14.11 -0.16 -22.71
N SER A 52 -13.33 -0.17 -23.80
CA SER A 52 -13.67 0.51 -25.06
C SER A 52 -14.97 0.01 -25.69
N ASP A 53 -15.33 -1.24 -25.40
CA ASP A 53 -16.45 -1.94 -26.03
C ASP A 53 -17.74 -1.78 -25.20
N GLU A 54 -17.81 -0.71 -24.38
CA GLU A 54 -18.87 -0.40 -23.41
C GLU A 54 -19.10 -1.48 -22.34
N SER A 55 -18.23 -2.48 -22.26
CA SER A 55 -18.25 -3.50 -21.23
C SER A 55 -17.63 -2.98 -19.92
N TYR A 56 -18.13 -3.47 -18.79
CA TYR A 56 -17.57 -3.18 -17.48
C TYR A 56 -16.68 -4.34 -17.03
N TYR A 57 -15.38 -4.06 -16.88
CA TYR A 57 -14.47 -5.01 -16.27
C TYR A 57 -14.45 -4.81 -14.75
N THR A 58 -14.82 -5.87 -14.04
CA THR A 58 -14.72 -5.93 -12.57
C THR A 58 -13.80 -7.06 -12.16
N GLY A 59 -12.88 -6.77 -11.24
CA GLY A 59 -11.88 -7.73 -10.82
C GLY A 59 -11.27 -7.37 -9.47
N ARG A 60 -10.65 -8.34 -8.81
CA ARG A 60 -9.91 -8.14 -7.57
C ARG A 60 -8.55 -8.80 -7.72
N GLU A 61 -7.52 -8.05 -7.40
CA GLU A 61 -6.15 -8.54 -7.40
C GLU A 61 -5.53 -8.33 -6.03
N PHE A 62 -4.86 -9.36 -5.52
CA PHE A 62 -4.12 -9.31 -4.27
C PHE A 62 -2.69 -9.75 -4.54
N LEU A 63 -1.75 -8.83 -4.36
CA LEU A 63 -0.33 -9.04 -4.57
C LEU A 63 0.39 -9.01 -3.23
N ILE A 64 1.12 -10.08 -2.94
CA ILE A 64 2.01 -10.16 -1.79
C ILE A 64 3.42 -9.84 -2.30
N PHE A 65 4.11 -8.91 -1.67
CA PHE A 65 5.39 -8.33 -2.10
C PHE A 65 5.34 -7.74 -3.53
N PRO A 66 4.56 -6.67 -3.77
CA PRO A 66 4.40 -6.07 -5.10
C PRO A 66 5.69 -5.44 -5.68
N PHE A 67 6.80 -5.42 -4.92
CA PHE A 67 8.13 -5.00 -5.38
C PHE A 67 9.03 -6.16 -5.80
N ASN A 68 8.51 -7.38 -5.91
CA ASN A 68 9.17 -8.37 -6.76
C ASN A 68 9.03 -7.90 -8.21
N PHE A 69 9.93 -7.00 -8.62
CA PHE A 69 10.07 -6.41 -9.95
C PHE A 69 10.41 -7.45 -11.05
N PHE A 70 10.28 -8.75 -10.78
CA PHE A 70 10.48 -9.82 -11.74
C PHE A 70 9.16 -10.22 -12.40
N ARG A 71 8.60 -9.31 -13.20
CA ARG A 71 7.61 -9.67 -14.23
C ARG A 71 7.83 -8.82 -15.47
#